data_AF-A0A7C4TEW6-F1
#
_entry.id   AF-A0A7C4TEW6-F1
#
_cell.length_a   1.000
_cell.length_b   1.000
_cell.length_c   1.000
_cell.angle_alpha   90.00
_cell.angle_beta   90.00
_cell.angle_gamma   90.00
#
_symmetry.space_group_name_H-M   'P 1'
#
loop_
_entity.id
_entity.type
_entity.pdbx_description
1 polymer ?
#
loop_
_entity_poly.entity_id
_entity_poly.type
_entity_poly.pdbx_seq_one_letter_code
_entity_poly.pdbx_strand_id
1 'polypeptide(L)'
;MRRQGLKSQEYDPKKELGYQKGDPSVTHFQYLEDLATGAWYAQVLFASIEVGIFDLLKEGGMGLDELVKKGRFDRDTLSRFLSVLKRLGLLVQHENIWSNTLLSNRYLTKGSPSNLGDFLLYRKFIQGSWEKLTNRLLPGFKTSIGSDEYSQRNFNYVRAMDQLLRLKAKEIFEVTQGIEFLPPILDVGGGAGALARYFIKQKSGEVYLLELEEVLEAAKKIYPDPKDWEGIHLISKDFRTLDADTLPKFNVIILSNFLHAYGRDEAKELLHKAASMVSKDGFLLIHDYFPDRNYRYPQKGSLYDINMLLNTYNGRCHSSNEIKSWLKENGINIFRERDLTDSSIILAGNNKHLIEFPEFEDLSQMWTTKARDIGFRDAYPIKPDEIVVGPWVRLKCKYGCKNYNKKLQCPPHTMTHKNTSELLSCYSRAILLEGAPPLREFHQRLLNLEKEAFLSGLTRAFAFGAGPCPICEACPEDGICRHPELARPSMEASGMDVYLTLKEIGIALTPLKEEDQFVRYFGLLLLD
;
A
#
# COMPACT_ATOMS: atom_id res chain seq x y z
N MET A 1 28.21 18.93 32.93
CA MET A 1 27.62 17.71 32.31
C MET A 1 28.23 17.52 30.94
N ARG A 2 29.08 16.50 30.76
CA ARG A 2 29.77 16.19 29.49
C ARG A 2 28.77 15.54 28.53
N ARG A 3 28.64 16.09 27.32
CA ARG A 3 27.95 15.46 26.18
C ARG A 3 28.62 14.11 25.89
N GLN A 4 27.91 13.00 26.10
CA GLN A 4 28.31 11.72 25.56
C GLN A 4 28.12 11.78 24.04
N GLY A 5 29.23 11.86 23.32
CA GLY A 5 29.23 11.73 21.86
C GLY A 5 28.77 10.32 21.49
N LEU A 6 27.77 10.25 20.61
CA LEU A 6 27.46 9.05 19.84
C LEU A 6 28.75 8.57 19.18
N LYS A 7 29.26 7.40 19.61
CA LYS A 7 30.36 6.74 18.90
C LYS A 7 29.87 6.45 17.49
N SER A 8 30.49 7.08 16.50
CA SER A 8 30.39 6.66 15.10
C SER A 8 30.73 5.17 15.05
N GLN A 9 29.79 4.34 14.60
CA GLN A 9 30.12 2.98 14.19
C GLN A 9 31.05 3.11 12.99
N GLU A 10 32.37 3.01 13.22
CA GLU A 10 33.34 2.92 12.13
C GLU A 10 33.04 1.64 11.35
N TYR A 11 32.79 1.83 10.05
CA TYR A 11 32.60 0.75 9.09
C TYR A 11 33.88 -0.08 8.99
N ASP A 12 33.81 -1.39 9.31
CA ASP A 12 34.92 -2.33 9.12
C ASP A 12 34.97 -2.78 7.65
N PRO A 13 35.96 -2.35 6.85
CA PRO A 13 36.05 -2.69 5.43
C PRO A 13 36.38 -4.17 5.18
N LYS A 14 36.72 -4.97 6.20
CA LYS A 14 36.99 -6.41 6.08
C LYS A 14 35.77 -7.29 6.34
N LYS A 15 34.65 -6.72 6.81
CA LYS A 15 33.42 -7.46 6.99
C LYS A 15 32.79 -7.68 5.63
N GLU A 16 32.82 -8.91 5.10
CA GLU A 16 32.01 -9.27 3.92
C GLU A 16 30.54 -9.04 4.28
N LEU A 17 29.98 -7.98 3.72
CA LEU A 17 28.57 -7.69 3.86
C LEU A 17 27.86 -8.53 2.81
N GLY A 18 27.02 -9.49 3.22
CA GLY A 18 26.37 -10.44 2.31
C GLY A 18 25.59 -9.79 1.15
N TYR A 19 25.22 -8.51 1.26
CA TYR A 19 24.58 -7.71 0.22
C TYR A 19 25.55 -7.06 -0.79
N GLN A 20 26.87 -7.08 -0.57
CA GLN A 20 27.86 -6.61 -1.55
C GLN A 20 28.06 -7.59 -2.72
N LYS A 21 27.62 -8.85 -2.55
CA LYS A 21 27.65 -9.90 -3.57
C LYS A 21 26.26 -10.26 -4.11
N GLY A 22 25.23 -9.57 -3.66
CA GLY A 22 23.84 -9.78 -4.10
C GLY A 22 23.22 -8.44 -4.42
N ASP A 23 23.00 -8.16 -5.70
CA ASP A 23 22.29 -6.97 -6.12
C ASP A 23 20.86 -6.97 -5.58
N PRO A 24 20.24 -5.79 -5.38
CA PRO A 24 18.79 -5.69 -5.32
C PRO A 24 18.18 -6.42 -6.53
N SER A 25 16.93 -6.87 -6.44
CA SER A 25 16.29 -7.78 -7.43
C SER A 25 16.28 -7.34 -8.89
N VAL A 26 16.83 -6.18 -9.21
CA VAL A 26 16.93 -5.63 -10.54
C VAL A 26 18.39 -5.27 -10.81
N THR A 27 19.08 -6.11 -11.58
CA THR A 27 20.51 -5.98 -11.92
C THR A 27 20.75 -5.34 -13.30
N HIS A 28 19.69 -5.16 -14.09
CA HIS A 28 19.79 -4.73 -15.48
C HIS A 28 19.68 -3.21 -15.61
N PHE A 29 20.56 -2.57 -16.41
CA PHE A 29 20.60 -1.11 -16.61
C PHE A 29 19.25 -0.52 -17.05
N GLN A 30 18.44 -1.33 -17.76
CA GLN A 30 17.09 -0.96 -18.19
C GLN A 30 16.23 -0.44 -17.03
N TYR A 31 16.42 -0.93 -15.80
CA TYR A 31 15.70 -0.40 -14.64
C TYR A 31 15.98 1.08 -14.37
N LEU A 32 17.25 1.50 -14.52
CA LEU A 32 17.63 2.90 -14.34
C LEU A 32 17.07 3.76 -15.47
N GLU A 33 17.02 3.22 -16.68
CA GLU A 33 16.43 3.87 -17.83
C GLU A 33 14.90 4.00 -17.69
N ASP A 34 14.21 2.96 -17.25
CA ASP A 34 12.77 2.94 -16.95
C ASP A 34 12.42 3.97 -15.85
N LEU A 35 13.25 4.07 -14.81
CA LEU A 35 13.11 5.10 -13.78
C LEU A 35 13.27 6.51 -14.36
N ALA A 36 14.28 6.72 -15.22
CA ALA A 36 14.52 8.02 -15.85
C ALA A 36 13.40 8.42 -16.83
N THR A 37 12.79 7.45 -17.51
CA THR A 37 11.68 7.67 -18.46
C THR A 37 10.30 7.63 -17.83
N GLY A 38 10.18 7.45 -16.50
CA GLY A 38 8.90 7.50 -15.79
C GLY A 38 8.10 8.78 -16.06
N ALA A 39 8.77 9.90 -16.32
CA ALA A 39 8.13 11.16 -16.70
C ALA A 39 7.34 11.07 -18.02
N TRP A 40 7.77 10.25 -18.98
CA TRP A 40 7.09 10.08 -20.27
C TRP A 40 5.69 9.49 -20.10
N TYR A 41 5.56 8.47 -19.24
CA TYR A 41 4.28 7.87 -18.88
C TYR A 41 3.31 8.90 -18.29
N ALA A 42 3.83 9.74 -17.37
CA ALA A 42 3.04 10.81 -16.76
C ALA A 42 2.58 11.85 -17.79
N GLN A 43 3.47 12.31 -18.68
CA GLN A 43 3.11 13.29 -19.72
C GLN A 43 2.06 12.76 -20.69
N VAL A 44 2.16 11.48 -21.10
CA VAL A 44 1.15 10.82 -21.94
C VAL A 44 -0.20 10.79 -21.24
N LEU A 45 -0.23 10.40 -19.96
CA LEU A 45 -1.46 10.39 -19.17
C LEU A 45 -2.07 11.79 -19.05
N PHE A 46 -1.28 12.81 -18.69
CA PHE A 46 -1.78 14.18 -18.57
C PHE A 46 -2.33 14.71 -19.89
N ALA A 47 -1.58 14.55 -20.99
CA ALA A 47 -2.03 14.98 -22.31
C ALA A 47 -3.35 14.30 -22.71
N SER A 48 -3.53 13.01 -22.38
CA SER A 48 -4.77 12.28 -22.70
C SER A 48 -6.00 12.83 -21.96
N ILE A 49 -5.81 13.29 -20.73
CA ILE A 49 -6.88 13.93 -19.94
C ILE A 49 -7.15 15.35 -20.47
N GLU A 50 -6.11 16.13 -20.74
CA GLU A 50 -6.22 17.52 -21.21
C GLU A 50 -6.92 17.61 -22.57
N VAL A 51 -6.60 16.72 -23.51
CA VAL A 51 -7.26 16.68 -24.82
C VAL A 51 -8.66 16.07 -24.79
N GLY A 52 -9.09 15.53 -23.64
CA GLY A 52 -10.44 14.97 -23.46
C GLY A 52 -10.72 13.71 -24.27
N ILE A 53 -9.69 12.92 -24.61
CA ILE A 53 -9.85 11.75 -25.50
C ILE A 53 -10.80 10.70 -24.91
N PHE A 54 -10.80 10.52 -23.59
CA PHE A 54 -11.68 9.56 -22.93
C PHE A 54 -13.15 9.97 -22.96
N ASP A 55 -13.43 11.27 -22.92
CA ASP A 55 -14.80 11.79 -23.01
C ASP A 55 -15.35 11.59 -24.42
N LEU A 56 -14.53 11.81 -25.45
CA LEU A 56 -14.90 11.51 -26.84
C LEU A 56 -15.28 10.04 -27.03
N LEU A 57 -14.61 9.12 -26.31
CA LEU A 57 -14.79 7.68 -26.47
C LEU A 57 -15.85 7.06 -25.53
N LYS A 58 -16.46 7.85 -24.64
CA LYS A 58 -17.33 7.37 -23.55
C LYS A 58 -18.57 6.59 -24.01
N GLU A 59 -19.16 6.95 -25.15
CA GLU A 59 -20.48 6.46 -25.58
C GLU A 59 -20.47 5.25 -26.53
N GLY A 60 -19.31 4.64 -26.81
CA GLY A 60 -19.28 3.44 -27.68
C GLY A 60 -18.03 3.27 -28.54
N GLY A 61 -16.99 4.08 -28.31
CA GLY A 61 -15.80 4.08 -29.15
C GLY A 61 -16.00 4.75 -30.51
N MET A 62 -14.90 5.04 -31.20
CA MET A 62 -14.89 5.77 -32.48
C MET A 62 -13.77 5.30 -33.40
N GLY A 63 -13.98 5.44 -34.71
CA GLY A 63 -12.92 5.28 -35.70
C GLY A 63 -11.93 6.45 -35.68
N LEU A 64 -10.72 6.25 -36.20
CA LEU A 64 -9.68 7.29 -36.22
C LEU A 64 -10.14 8.56 -36.94
N ASP A 65 -10.79 8.44 -38.09
CA ASP A 65 -11.26 9.57 -38.91
C ASP A 65 -12.29 10.41 -38.17
N GLU A 66 -13.15 9.75 -37.40
CA GLU A 66 -14.15 10.41 -36.58
C GLU A 66 -13.50 11.15 -35.40
N LEU A 67 -12.51 10.54 -34.74
CA LEU A 67 -11.76 11.17 -33.65
C LEU A 67 -10.97 12.39 -34.15
N VAL A 68 -10.30 12.28 -35.29
CA VAL A 68 -9.61 13.39 -35.96
C VAL A 68 -10.58 14.56 -36.17
N LYS A 69 -11.77 14.29 -36.71
CA LYS A 69 -12.78 15.31 -37.00
C LYS A 69 -13.37 15.92 -35.72
N LYS A 70 -13.79 15.09 -34.76
CA LYS A 70 -14.45 15.54 -33.51
C LYS A 70 -13.50 16.28 -32.59
N GLY A 71 -12.29 15.73 -32.39
CA GLY A 71 -11.27 16.31 -31.52
C GLY A 71 -10.36 17.34 -32.18
N ARG A 72 -10.50 17.56 -33.50
CA ARG A 72 -9.67 18.48 -34.31
C ARG A 72 -8.17 18.16 -34.18
N PHE A 73 -7.85 16.87 -34.19
CA PHE A 73 -6.48 16.39 -34.06
C PHE A 73 -5.79 16.28 -35.41
N ASP A 74 -4.47 16.43 -35.42
CA ASP A 74 -3.67 15.93 -36.55
C ASP A 74 -3.74 14.39 -36.60
N ARG A 75 -3.92 13.83 -37.80
CA ARG A 75 -4.17 12.40 -38.01
C ARG A 75 -2.98 11.55 -37.61
N ASP A 76 -1.78 11.91 -38.04
CA ASP A 76 -0.56 11.14 -37.76
C ASP A 76 -0.22 11.19 -36.27
N THR A 77 -0.25 12.39 -35.70
CA THR A 77 0.00 12.62 -34.27
C THR A 77 -0.96 11.83 -33.40
N LEU A 78 -2.27 11.90 -33.70
CA LEU A 78 -3.28 11.16 -32.95
C LEU A 78 -3.07 9.64 -33.07
N SER A 79 -2.78 9.14 -34.27
CA SER A 79 -2.55 7.71 -34.50
C SER A 79 -1.41 7.18 -33.61
N ARG A 80 -0.28 7.90 -33.56
CA ARG A 80 0.87 7.57 -32.70
C ARG A 80 0.49 7.63 -31.22
N PHE A 81 -0.26 8.65 -30.82
CA PHE A 81 -0.71 8.83 -29.44
C PHE A 81 -1.66 7.71 -28.97
N LEU A 82 -2.66 7.36 -29.78
CA LEU A 82 -3.59 6.26 -29.50
C LEU A 82 -2.87 4.92 -29.38
N SER A 83 -1.84 4.68 -30.20
CA SER A 83 -0.99 3.49 -30.09
C SER A 83 -0.31 3.38 -28.73
N VAL A 84 0.22 4.50 -28.20
CA VAL A 84 0.79 4.53 -26.84
C VAL A 84 -0.27 4.29 -25.79
N LEU A 85 -1.42 4.96 -25.85
CA LEU A 85 -2.52 4.77 -24.89
C LEU A 85 -3.03 3.32 -24.85
N LYS A 86 -3.05 2.63 -26.00
CA LYS A 86 -3.36 1.19 -26.07
C LYS A 86 -2.28 0.32 -25.43
N ARG A 87 -1.00 0.64 -25.65
CA ARG A 87 0.12 -0.08 -25.01
C ARG A 87 0.13 0.11 -23.49
N LEU A 88 -0.32 1.26 -23.00
CA LEU A 88 -0.51 1.53 -21.58
C LEU A 88 -1.80 0.94 -20.99
N GLY A 89 -2.63 0.26 -21.81
CA GLY A 89 -3.90 -0.31 -21.35
C GLY A 89 -4.97 0.73 -21.01
N LEU A 90 -4.82 1.97 -21.46
CA LEU A 90 -5.80 3.04 -21.27
C LEU A 90 -6.89 3.01 -22.36
N LEU A 91 -6.56 2.53 -23.55
CA LEU A 91 -7.50 2.31 -24.64
C LEU A 91 -7.41 0.89 -25.18
N VAL A 92 -8.47 0.45 -25.84
CA VAL A 92 -8.49 -0.78 -26.66
C VAL A 92 -8.87 -0.43 -28.09
N GLN A 93 -8.53 -1.32 -29.01
CA GLN A 93 -8.90 -1.19 -30.41
C GLN A 93 -9.41 -2.53 -30.92
N HIS A 94 -10.62 -2.55 -31.46
CA HIS A 94 -11.26 -3.72 -32.07
C HIS A 94 -11.86 -3.30 -33.41
N GLU A 95 -11.58 -4.04 -34.49
CA GLU A 95 -12.10 -3.74 -35.84
C GLU A 95 -11.96 -2.26 -36.25
N ASN A 96 -10.79 -1.66 -35.97
CA ASN A 96 -10.47 -0.24 -36.21
C ASN A 96 -11.25 0.80 -35.37
N ILE A 97 -12.11 0.37 -34.45
CA ILE A 97 -12.76 1.22 -33.47
C ILE A 97 -11.90 1.30 -32.21
N TRP A 98 -11.58 2.52 -31.79
CA TRP A 98 -10.91 2.80 -30.52
C TRP A 98 -11.95 2.96 -29.42
N SER A 99 -11.68 2.47 -28.22
CA SER A 99 -12.61 2.56 -27.09
C SER A 99 -11.85 2.70 -25.77
N ASN A 100 -12.50 3.29 -24.76
CA ASN A 100 -11.98 3.29 -23.40
C ASN A 100 -11.86 1.86 -22.87
N THR A 101 -10.82 1.57 -22.09
CA THR A 101 -10.88 0.43 -21.17
C THR A 101 -11.85 0.71 -20.02
N LEU A 102 -12.26 -0.33 -19.28
CA LEU A 102 -13.09 -0.15 -18.07
C LEU A 102 -12.43 0.78 -17.05
N LEU A 103 -11.10 0.70 -16.92
CA LEU A 103 -10.31 1.57 -16.04
C LEU A 103 -10.42 3.04 -16.48
N SER A 104 -10.14 3.34 -17.75
CA SER A 104 -10.22 4.71 -18.25
C SER A 104 -11.64 5.24 -18.23
N ASN A 105 -12.64 4.42 -18.56
CA ASN A 105 -14.03 4.85 -18.51
C ASN A 105 -14.46 5.20 -17.09
N ARG A 106 -14.01 4.42 -16.09
CA ARG A 106 -14.33 4.65 -14.68
C ARG A 106 -13.61 5.86 -14.09
N TYR A 107 -12.31 6.01 -14.33
CA TYR A 107 -11.48 6.99 -13.61
C TYR A 107 -11.10 8.24 -14.41
N LEU A 108 -11.22 8.23 -15.76
CA LEU A 108 -10.72 9.31 -16.61
C LEU A 108 -11.80 10.03 -17.43
N THR A 109 -13.08 9.62 -17.34
CA THR A 109 -14.20 10.32 -18.00
C THR A 109 -14.90 11.30 -17.08
N LYS A 110 -15.26 12.46 -17.61
CA LYS A 110 -16.02 13.48 -16.90
C LYS A 110 -17.43 12.99 -16.59
N GLY A 111 -17.92 13.40 -15.42
CA GLY A 111 -19.21 12.96 -14.86
C GLY A 111 -19.20 11.56 -14.25
N SER A 112 -18.12 10.79 -14.34
CA SER A 112 -17.98 9.58 -13.54
C SER A 112 -17.87 9.94 -12.05
N PRO A 113 -18.63 9.28 -11.15
CA PRO A 113 -18.44 9.44 -9.71
C PRO A 113 -17.05 9.06 -9.23
N SER A 114 -16.27 8.30 -9.99
CA SER A 114 -14.89 7.92 -9.65
C SER A 114 -13.84 8.69 -10.45
N ASN A 115 -14.20 9.78 -11.13
CA ASN A 115 -13.24 10.56 -11.92
C ASN A 115 -12.07 11.07 -11.06
N LEU A 116 -10.85 10.92 -11.57
CA LEU A 116 -9.57 11.35 -11.01
C LEU A 116 -8.84 12.37 -11.89
N GLY A 117 -9.49 12.92 -12.92
CA GLY A 117 -8.83 13.76 -13.92
C GLY A 117 -8.16 14.99 -13.30
N ASP A 118 -8.85 15.70 -12.42
CA ASP A 118 -8.30 16.89 -11.76
C ASP A 118 -7.21 16.51 -10.75
N PHE A 119 -7.36 15.39 -10.04
CA PHE A 119 -6.31 14.86 -9.15
C PHE A 119 -5.01 14.52 -9.91
N LEU A 120 -5.13 13.85 -11.06
CA LEU A 120 -3.98 13.49 -11.87
C LEU A 120 -3.33 14.74 -12.48
N LEU A 121 -4.12 15.69 -12.99
CA LEU A 121 -3.57 16.96 -13.50
C LEU A 121 -2.96 17.83 -12.40
N TYR A 122 -3.41 17.72 -11.15
CA TYR A 122 -2.74 18.36 -10.03
C TYR A 122 -1.30 17.82 -9.83
N ARG A 123 -1.02 16.56 -10.18
CA ARG A 123 0.36 16.03 -10.17
C ARG A 123 1.25 16.73 -11.20
N LYS A 124 0.70 17.11 -12.36
CA LYS A 124 1.39 17.95 -13.35
C LYS A 124 1.69 19.33 -12.78
N PHE A 125 0.71 19.94 -12.10
CA PHE A 125 0.86 21.27 -11.50
C PHE A 125 2.03 21.34 -10.50
N ILE A 126 2.22 20.30 -9.68
CA ILE A 126 3.32 20.25 -8.69
C ILE A 126 4.64 19.71 -9.25
N GLN A 127 4.71 19.35 -10.54
CA GLN A 127 5.92 18.76 -11.14
C GLN A 127 7.13 19.71 -11.06
N GLY A 128 6.91 21.02 -11.20
CA GLY A 128 7.97 22.02 -11.07
C GLY A 128 8.60 22.09 -9.67
N SER A 129 7.91 21.62 -8.63
CA SER A 129 8.50 21.46 -7.29
C SER A 129 9.47 20.28 -7.26
N TRP A 130 9.15 19.18 -7.94
CA TRP A 130 9.98 17.98 -8.02
C TRP A 130 11.27 18.21 -8.80
N GLU A 131 11.25 19.05 -9.83
CA GLU A 131 12.46 19.48 -10.55
C GLU A 131 13.48 20.20 -9.66
N LYS A 132 13.05 20.74 -8.51
CA LYS A 132 13.91 21.42 -7.54
C LYS A 132 14.50 20.49 -6.48
N LEU A 133 14.23 19.18 -6.53
CA LEU A 133 14.65 18.23 -5.50
C LEU A 133 16.18 18.27 -5.24
N THR A 134 17.00 18.28 -6.29
CA THR A 134 18.47 18.39 -6.16
C THR A 134 18.89 19.61 -5.35
N ASN A 135 18.29 20.77 -5.64
CA ASN A 135 18.57 22.01 -4.90
C ASN A 135 18.11 21.91 -3.45
N ARG A 136 17.02 21.17 -3.20
CA ARG A 136 16.46 21.00 -1.86
C ARG A 136 17.33 20.12 -0.96
N LEU A 137 18.16 19.24 -1.54
CA LEU A 137 19.15 18.45 -0.79
C LEU A 137 20.34 19.29 -0.32
N LEU A 138 20.57 20.47 -0.91
CA LEU A 138 21.69 21.34 -0.58
C LEU A 138 21.35 22.27 0.61
N PRO A 139 22.29 22.52 1.53
CA PRO A 139 22.09 23.45 2.64
C PRO A 139 21.70 24.86 2.17
N GLY A 140 20.79 25.51 2.90
CA GLY A 140 20.48 26.94 2.71
C GLY A 140 19.51 27.29 1.58
N PHE A 141 19.02 26.32 0.80
CA PHE A 141 17.99 26.58 -0.21
C PHE A 141 16.69 27.06 0.46
N LYS A 142 16.12 28.17 -0.02
CA LYS A 142 14.79 28.65 0.36
C LYS A 142 13.92 28.62 -0.89
N THR A 143 12.84 27.85 -0.85
CA THR A 143 11.89 27.76 -1.96
C THR A 143 11.13 29.09 -2.06
N SER A 144 11.08 29.67 -3.26
CA SER A 144 10.10 30.72 -3.57
C SER A 144 8.76 30.07 -3.91
N ILE A 145 7.71 30.43 -3.18
CA ILE A 145 6.34 30.10 -3.55
C ILE A 145 5.99 30.97 -4.76
N GLY A 146 5.55 30.34 -5.85
CA GLY A 146 5.18 31.04 -7.08
C GLY A 146 4.08 32.08 -6.88
N SER A 147 4.01 33.04 -7.80
CA SER A 147 3.12 34.22 -7.79
C SER A 147 1.68 33.94 -8.21
N ASP A 148 1.23 32.68 -8.18
CA ASP A 148 -0.15 32.36 -8.55
C ASP A 148 -1.14 32.96 -7.54
N GLU A 149 -2.31 33.35 -8.03
CA GLU A 149 -3.40 33.80 -7.18
C GLU A 149 -3.79 32.67 -6.21
N TYR A 150 -3.55 32.89 -4.92
CA TYR A 150 -3.70 31.88 -3.86
C TYR A 150 -5.08 31.20 -3.90
N SER A 151 -6.13 31.96 -4.18
CA SER A 151 -7.52 31.51 -4.30
C SER A 151 -7.70 30.41 -5.35
N GLN A 152 -7.15 30.59 -6.54
CA GLN A 152 -7.24 29.64 -7.65
C GLN A 152 -6.44 28.37 -7.36
N ARG A 153 -5.24 28.52 -6.77
CA ARG A 153 -4.41 27.38 -6.35
C ARG A 153 -5.13 26.56 -5.27
N ASN A 154 -5.73 27.22 -4.30
CA ASN A 154 -6.49 26.56 -3.23
C ASN A 154 -7.69 25.79 -3.81
N PHE A 155 -8.49 26.42 -4.67
CA PHE A 155 -9.63 25.74 -5.30
C PHE A 155 -9.21 24.50 -6.09
N ASN A 156 -8.13 24.61 -6.89
CA ASN A 156 -7.61 23.48 -7.66
C ASN A 156 -7.13 22.34 -6.75
N TYR A 157 -6.45 22.66 -5.64
CA TYR A 157 -6.01 21.68 -4.65
C TYR A 157 -7.20 20.97 -3.99
N VAL A 158 -8.18 21.71 -3.47
CA VAL A 158 -9.36 21.15 -2.78
C VAL A 158 -10.14 20.24 -3.74
N ARG A 159 -10.35 20.67 -4.98
CA ARG A 159 -11.02 19.88 -6.02
C ARG A 159 -10.28 18.59 -6.37
N ALA A 160 -8.95 18.66 -6.51
CA ALA A 160 -8.10 17.50 -6.77
C ALA A 160 -8.11 16.51 -5.60
N MET A 161 -8.00 16.99 -4.36
CA MET A 161 -7.98 16.13 -3.18
C MET A 161 -9.35 15.50 -2.89
N ASP A 162 -10.45 16.21 -3.15
CA ASP A 162 -11.80 15.62 -3.05
C ASP A 162 -11.95 14.38 -3.94
N GLN A 163 -11.49 14.44 -5.19
CA GLN A 163 -11.55 13.28 -6.11
C GLN A 163 -10.82 12.06 -5.55
N LEU A 164 -9.61 12.25 -5.00
CA LEU A 164 -8.86 11.16 -4.37
C LEU A 164 -9.59 10.66 -3.11
N LEU A 165 -10.03 11.57 -2.24
CA LEU A 165 -10.59 11.22 -0.94
C LEU A 165 -11.94 10.53 -1.06
N ARG A 166 -12.73 10.77 -2.12
CA ARG A 166 -13.95 10.00 -2.38
C ARG A 166 -13.66 8.52 -2.65
N LEU A 167 -12.54 8.20 -3.30
CA LEU A 167 -12.10 6.81 -3.48
C LEU A 167 -11.53 6.24 -2.18
N LYS A 168 -10.73 7.03 -1.45
CA LYS A 168 -10.17 6.60 -0.16
C LYS A 168 -11.22 6.38 0.90
N ALA A 169 -12.28 7.19 0.96
CA ALA A 169 -13.41 6.96 1.86
C ALA A 169 -14.05 5.59 1.62
N LYS A 170 -14.16 5.17 0.35
CA LYS A 170 -14.64 3.84 -0.01
C LYS A 170 -13.66 2.74 0.44
N GLU A 171 -12.36 2.86 0.17
CA GLU A 171 -11.35 1.88 0.63
C GLU A 171 -11.34 1.78 2.17
N ILE A 172 -11.39 2.92 2.87
CA ILE A 172 -11.46 2.98 4.33
C ILE A 172 -12.68 2.24 4.85
N PHE A 173 -13.85 2.47 4.25
CA PHE A 173 -15.08 1.77 4.64
C PHE A 173 -15.00 0.26 4.38
N GLU A 174 -14.40 -0.16 3.27
CA GLU A 174 -14.19 -1.58 2.96
C GLU A 174 -13.29 -2.26 4.00
N VAL A 175 -12.18 -1.63 4.41
CA VAL A 175 -11.28 -2.22 5.42
C VAL A 175 -11.78 -2.04 6.87
N THR A 176 -12.84 -1.27 7.08
CA THR A 176 -13.46 -1.06 8.40
C THR A 176 -14.86 -1.68 8.50
N GLN A 177 -15.20 -2.62 7.59
CA GLN A 177 -16.43 -3.39 7.69
C GLN A 177 -16.53 -4.07 9.07
N GLY A 178 -17.68 -3.90 9.73
CA GLY A 178 -17.93 -4.39 11.09
C GLY A 178 -17.62 -3.38 12.20
N ILE A 179 -16.98 -2.25 11.89
CA ILE A 179 -16.77 -1.15 12.86
C ILE A 179 -17.86 -0.11 12.68
N GLU A 180 -18.54 0.24 13.78
CA GLU A 180 -19.57 1.27 13.78
C GLU A 180 -18.98 2.66 14.04
N PHE A 181 -19.10 3.53 13.03
CA PHE A 181 -18.78 4.95 13.15
C PHE A 181 -20.00 5.70 13.70
N LEU A 182 -20.09 5.77 15.03
CA LEU A 182 -21.23 6.38 15.72
C LEU A 182 -21.05 7.91 15.84
N PRO A 183 -22.08 8.71 15.50
CA PRO A 183 -22.12 10.14 15.80
C PRO A 183 -22.07 10.44 17.32
N PRO A 184 -21.59 11.63 17.74
CA PRO A 184 -21.13 12.73 16.89
C PRO A 184 -19.73 12.47 16.29
N ILE A 185 -19.56 12.78 15.01
CA ILE A 185 -18.31 12.60 14.24
C ILE A 185 -17.71 13.96 13.93
N LEU A 186 -16.40 14.14 14.14
CA LEU A 186 -15.65 15.33 13.70
C LEU A 186 -14.62 14.95 12.63
N ASP A 187 -14.72 15.57 11.45
CA ASP A 187 -13.75 15.48 10.36
C ASP A 187 -12.87 16.74 10.36
N VAL A 188 -11.63 16.63 10.85
CA VAL A 188 -10.70 17.76 11.01
C VAL A 188 -9.82 17.89 9.78
N GLY A 189 -9.85 19.07 9.15
CA GLY A 189 -9.14 19.29 7.89
C GLY A 189 -9.68 18.40 6.76
N GLY A 190 -10.99 18.11 6.78
CA GLY A 190 -11.62 17.19 5.85
C GLY A 190 -11.77 17.71 4.42
N GLY A 191 -11.23 18.90 4.11
CA GLY A 191 -11.29 19.53 2.80
C GLY A 191 -12.72 19.77 2.33
N ALA A 192 -13.09 19.17 1.20
CA ALA A 192 -14.44 19.26 0.67
C ALA A 192 -15.44 18.30 1.35
N GLY A 193 -15.05 17.63 2.45
CA GLY A 193 -15.92 16.79 3.27
C GLY A 193 -16.22 15.41 2.66
N ALA A 194 -15.29 14.84 1.89
CA ALA A 194 -15.50 13.55 1.23
C ALA A 194 -15.76 12.41 2.23
N LEU A 195 -15.03 12.36 3.35
CA LEU A 195 -15.24 11.39 4.42
C LEU A 195 -16.53 11.68 5.19
N ALA A 196 -16.74 12.93 5.64
CA ALA A 196 -17.99 13.36 6.26
C ALA A 196 -19.25 12.96 5.45
N ARG A 197 -19.27 13.25 4.14
CA ARG A 197 -20.35 12.86 3.22
C ARG A 197 -20.48 11.36 3.04
N TYR A 198 -19.38 10.61 3.12
CA TYR A 198 -19.43 9.16 3.05
C TYR A 198 -20.10 8.58 4.30
N PHE A 199 -19.71 9.04 5.50
CA PHE A 199 -20.24 8.53 6.76
C PHE A 199 -21.72 8.87 6.97
N ILE A 200 -22.15 10.09 6.63
CA ILE A 200 -23.55 10.48 6.82
C ILE A 200 -24.53 9.69 5.95
N LYS A 201 -24.08 9.20 4.79
CA LYS A 201 -24.87 8.31 3.93
C LYS A 201 -25.05 6.91 4.52
N GLN A 202 -24.17 6.48 5.42
CA GLN A 202 -24.25 5.16 6.06
C GLN A 202 -25.14 5.20 7.30
N LYS A 203 -25.03 6.26 8.12
CA LYS A 203 -25.78 6.40 9.36
C LYS A 203 -26.10 7.87 9.61
N SER A 204 -27.38 8.18 9.77
CA SER A 204 -27.83 9.53 10.11
C SER A 204 -27.35 9.93 11.50
N GLY A 205 -26.93 11.19 11.65
CA GLY A 205 -26.60 11.81 12.94
C GLY A 205 -25.68 13.02 12.76
N GLU A 206 -25.14 13.53 13.86
CA GLU A 206 -24.34 14.76 13.87
C GLU A 206 -22.93 14.53 13.32
N VAL A 207 -22.67 15.04 12.12
CA VAL A 207 -21.34 15.03 11.48
C VAL A 207 -20.85 16.47 11.34
N TYR A 208 -19.66 16.75 11.85
CA TYR A 208 -19.04 18.08 11.83
C TYR A 208 -17.83 18.07 10.90
N LEU A 209 -17.76 19.04 10.00
CA LEU A 209 -16.60 19.27 9.14
C LEU A 209 -15.90 20.56 9.60
N LEU A 210 -14.67 20.42 10.09
CA LEU A 210 -13.84 21.54 10.54
C LEU A 210 -12.77 21.83 9.50
N GLU A 211 -12.82 23.03 8.93
CA GLU A 211 -11.87 23.49 7.92
C GLU A 211 -11.65 25.01 7.99
N LEU A 212 -10.61 25.47 7.29
CA LEU A 212 -10.38 26.89 7.03
C LEU A 212 -11.49 27.48 6.14
N GLU A 213 -11.80 28.76 6.31
CA GLU A 213 -12.89 29.42 5.56
C GLU A 213 -12.65 29.33 4.05
N GLU A 214 -11.43 29.62 3.59
CA GLU A 214 -11.06 29.57 2.18
C GLU A 214 -11.19 28.17 1.56
N VAL A 215 -11.07 27.12 2.37
CA VAL A 215 -11.28 25.72 1.94
C VAL A 215 -12.76 25.41 1.87
N LEU A 216 -13.56 25.86 2.84
CA LEU A 216 -15.02 25.72 2.81
C LEU A 216 -15.65 26.50 1.65
N GLU A 217 -15.14 27.68 1.31
CA GLU A 217 -15.55 28.44 0.12
C GLU A 217 -15.25 27.66 -1.17
N ALA A 218 -14.07 27.05 -1.28
CA ALA A 218 -13.74 26.18 -2.41
C ALA A 218 -14.64 24.94 -2.46
N ALA A 219 -14.93 24.34 -1.31
CA ALA A 219 -15.82 23.19 -1.21
C ALA A 219 -17.26 23.51 -1.63
N LYS A 220 -17.78 24.69 -1.26
CA LYS A 220 -19.11 25.18 -1.70
C LYS A 220 -19.18 25.41 -3.21
N LYS A 221 -18.06 25.72 -3.88
CA LYS A 221 -17.99 25.78 -5.35
C LYS A 221 -18.03 24.39 -6.00
N ILE A 222 -17.48 23.37 -5.34
CA ILE A 222 -17.53 21.97 -5.79
C ILE A 222 -18.95 21.39 -5.58
N TYR A 223 -19.56 21.71 -4.44
CA TYR A 223 -20.89 21.26 -4.01
C TYR A 223 -21.83 22.47 -3.81
N PRO A 224 -22.36 23.04 -4.90
CA PRO A 224 -23.16 24.27 -4.85
C PRO A 224 -24.61 24.05 -4.37
N ASP A 225 -25.13 22.82 -4.39
CA ASP A 225 -26.48 22.53 -3.92
C ASP A 225 -26.49 22.47 -2.38
N PRO A 226 -27.36 23.25 -1.69
CA PRO A 226 -27.52 23.14 -0.24
C PRO A 226 -27.77 21.72 0.27
N LYS A 227 -28.41 20.86 -0.53
CA LYS A 227 -28.65 19.45 -0.18
C LYS A 227 -27.37 18.62 -0.03
N ASP A 228 -26.29 19.00 -0.71
CA ASP A 228 -25.02 18.30 -0.55
C ASP A 228 -24.48 18.40 0.88
N TRP A 229 -24.90 19.43 1.62
CA TRP A 229 -24.46 19.76 2.98
C TRP A 229 -25.46 19.32 4.06
N GLU A 230 -26.59 18.71 3.68
CA GLU A 230 -27.61 18.28 4.61
C GLU A 230 -27.02 17.30 5.65
N GLY A 231 -27.19 17.64 6.93
CA GLY A 231 -26.66 16.89 8.07
C GLY A 231 -25.16 17.03 8.34
N ILE A 232 -24.44 17.85 7.57
CA ILE A 232 -23.03 18.21 7.85
C ILE A 232 -22.97 19.61 8.45
N HIS A 233 -22.50 19.69 9.70
CA HIS A 233 -22.30 20.94 10.42
C HIS A 233 -20.92 21.52 10.12
N LEU A 234 -20.87 22.69 9.49
CA LEU A 234 -19.61 23.34 9.11
C LEU A 234 -19.03 24.16 10.27
N ILE A 235 -17.77 23.91 10.60
CA ILE A 235 -16.98 24.66 11.58
C ILE A 235 -15.85 25.37 10.82
N SER A 236 -16.03 26.66 10.55
CA SER A 236 -15.02 27.49 9.88
C SER A 236 -14.02 28.06 10.89
N LYS A 237 -12.95 27.30 11.16
CA LYS A 237 -11.91 27.64 12.14
C LYS A 237 -10.58 26.99 11.77
N ASP A 238 -9.49 27.62 12.19
CA ASP A 238 -8.17 27.01 12.17
C ASP A 238 -7.98 26.10 13.38
N PHE A 239 -7.84 24.79 13.16
CA PHE A 239 -7.68 23.80 14.25
C PHE A 239 -6.45 24.08 15.14
N ARG A 240 -5.41 24.75 14.62
CA ARG A 240 -4.21 25.11 15.39
C ARG A 240 -4.56 26.07 16.52
N THR A 241 -5.43 27.05 16.24
CA THR A 241 -5.78 28.12 17.18
C THR A 241 -7.13 27.90 17.86
N LEU A 242 -7.95 26.98 17.37
CA LEU A 242 -9.22 26.60 18.00
C LEU A 242 -9.00 26.10 19.44
N ASP A 243 -9.81 26.63 20.35
CA ASP A 243 -9.93 26.10 21.71
C ASP A 243 -10.82 24.85 21.71
N ALA A 244 -10.23 23.71 22.06
CA ALA A 244 -10.89 22.40 22.04
C ALA A 244 -12.06 22.31 23.04
N ASP A 245 -12.06 23.12 24.10
CA ASP A 245 -13.11 23.12 25.12
C ASP A 245 -14.39 23.85 24.65
N THR A 246 -14.33 24.54 23.50
CA THR A 246 -15.50 25.20 22.90
C THR A 246 -16.39 24.25 22.09
N LEU A 247 -15.92 23.02 21.83
CA LEU A 247 -16.65 21.99 21.08
C LEU A 247 -17.06 20.83 22.00
N PRO A 248 -18.12 20.07 21.65
CA PRO A 248 -18.46 18.85 22.36
C PRO A 248 -17.36 17.79 22.21
N LYS A 249 -17.42 16.73 23.03
CA LYS A 249 -16.61 15.53 22.78
C LYS A 249 -17.24 14.71 21.66
N PHE A 250 -16.40 14.04 20.87
CA PHE A 250 -16.82 13.29 19.69
C PHE A 250 -16.59 11.79 19.87
N ASN A 251 -17.53 10.98 19.38
CA ASN A 251 -17.40 9.53 19.38
C ASN A 251 -16.39 9.06 18.31
N VAL A 252 -16.30 9.79 17.20
CA VAL A 252 -15.26 9.57 16.19
C VAL A 252 -14.61 10.89 15.83
N ILE A 253 -13.28 10.92 15.81
CA ILE A 253 -12.52 12.05 15.25
C ILE A 253 -11.65 11.54 14.11
N ILE A 254 -11.78 12.15 12.94
CA ILE A 254 -11.09 11.77 11.71
C ILE A 254 -9.96 12.76 11.44
N LEU A 255 -8.75 12.23 11.25
CA LEU A 255 -7.55 12.95 10.83
C LEU A 255 -7.05 12.28 9.54
N SER A 256 -7.61 12.67 8.39
CA SER A 256 -7.27 12.06 7.09
C SER A 256 -6.42 13.00 6.25
N ASN A 257 -5.19 12.60 5.94
CA ASN A 257 -4.20 13.40 5.21
C ASN A 257 -4.00 14.80 5.86
N PHE A 258 -4.02 14.83 7.19
CA PHE A 258 -3.97 16.06 7.98
C PHE A 258 -2.59 16.25 8.65
N LEU A 259 -2.12 15.24 9.38
CA LEU A 259 -0.91 15.35 10.20
C LEU A 259 0.36 15.54 9.37
N HIS A 260 0.41 14.98 8.16
CA HIS A 260 1.58 15.12 7.30
C HIS A 260 1.87 16.55 6.81
N ALA A 261 0.89 17.45 6.91
CA ALA A 261 1.06 18.83 6.52
C ALA A 261 1.96 19.61 7.49
N TYR A 262 2.23 19.04 8.66
CA TYR A 262 2.92 19.69 9.78
C TYR A 262 4.21 18.97 10.17
N GLY A 263 5.14 19.74 10.73
CA GLY A 263 6.34 19.21 11.35
C GLY A 263 6.03 18.34 12.57
N ARG A 264 7.04 17.62 13.07
CA ARG A 264 6.89 16.63 14.14
C ARG A 264 6.21 17.17 15.40
N ASP A 265 6.68 18.32 15.91
CA ASP A 265 6.20 18.88 17.16
C ASP A 265 4.77 19.43 17.02
N GLU A 266 4.50 20.16 15.93
CA GLU A 266 3.16 20.68 15.61
C GLU A 266 2.15 19.55 15.39
N ALA A 267 2.50 18.52 14.59
CA ALA A 267 1.62 17.38 14.35
C ALA A 267 1.30 16.63 15.65
N LYS A 268 2.28 16.49 16.55
CA LYS A 268 2.08 15.88 17.86
C LYS A 268 1.10 16.70 18.71
N GLU A 269 1.27 18.02 18.78
CA GLU A 269 0.36 18.91 19.53
C GLU A 269 -1.08 18.85 18.98
N LEU A 270 -1.24 18.85 17.66
CA LEU A 270 -2.55 18.74 17.01
C LEU A 270 -3.19 17.37 17.26
N LEU A 271 -2.40 16.29 17.25
CA LEU A 271 -2.88 14.95 17.58
C LEU A 271 -3.31 14.84 19.05
N HIS A 272 -2.56 15.46 19.97
CA HIS A 272 -2.93 15.53 21.39
C HIS A 272 -4.22 16.32 21.60
N LYS A 273 -4.38 17.45 20.90
CA LYS A 273 -5.62 18.22 20.89
C LYS A 273 -6.80 17.38 20.37
N ALA A 274 -6.63 16.67 19.26
CA ALA A 274 -7.67 15.79 18.73
C ALA A 274 -8.01 14.67 19.72
N ALA A 275 -7.02 14.02 20.33
CA ALA A 275 -7.21 12.98 21.33
C ALA A 275 -7.99 13.47 22.56
N SER A 276 -7.75 14.71 23.02
CA SER A 276 -8.47 15.27 24.17
C SER A 276 -9.96 15.51 23.88
N MET A 277 -10.34 15.63 22.61
CA MET A 277 -11.73 15.83 22.17
C MET A 277 -12.50 14.53 21.97
N VAL A 278 -11.85 13.37 22.06
CA VAL A 278 -12.51 12.06 21.94
C VAL A 278 -13.34 11.78 23.20
N SER A 279 -14.54 11.24 23.03
CA SER A 279 -15.40 10.80 24.13
C SER A 279 -14.80 9.57 24.83
N LYS A 280 -15.29 9.23 26.03
CA LYS A 280 -14.74 8.12 26.84
C LYS A 280 -14.70 6.78 26.08
N ASP A 281 -15.73 6.53 25.27
CA ASP A 281 -15.88 5.34 24.43
C ASP A 281 -15.75 5.70 22.94
N GLY A 282 -15.04 6.78 22.61
CA GLY A 282 -14.76 7.16 21.24
C GLY A 282 -13.43 6.63 20.72
N PHE A 283 -13.17 6.86 19.44
CA PHE A 283 -11.88 6.56 18.82
C PHE A 283 -11.49 7.59 17.75
N LEU A 284 -10.19 7.64 17.46
CA LEU A 284 -9.60 8.38 16.35
C LEU A 284 -9.51 7.46 15.14
N LEU A 285 -9.86 7.97 13.95
CA LEU A 285 -9.49 7.41 12.65
C LEU A 285 -8.40 8.30 12.05
N ILE A 286 -7.18 7.79 11.99
CA ILE A 286 -6.04 8.50 11.40
C ILE A 286 -5.74 7.82 10.06
N HIS A 287 -5.87 8.55 8.96
CA HIS A 287 -5.55 8.05 7.62
C HIS A 287 -4.38 8.86 7.07
N ASP A 288 -3.25 8.21 6.80
CA ASP A 288 -2.06 8.89 6.30
C ASP A 288 -1.12 7.93 5.55
N TYR A 289 -0.05 8.47 4.99
CA TYR A 289 1.07 7.75 4.42
C TYR A 289 2.13 7.54 5.51
N PHE A 290 2.25 6.31 6.02
CA PHE A 290 3.22 5.96 7.06
C PHE A 290 4.48 5.35 6.43
N PRO A 291 5.67 6.00 6.49
CA PRO A 291 6.88 5.50 5.82
C PRO A 291 7.45 4.20 6.39
N ASP A 292 7.08 3.84 7.62
CA ASP A 292 7.46 2.60 8.29
C ASP A 292 6.52 1.42 7.97
N ARG A 293 5.42 1.66 7.25
CA ARG A 293 4.48 0.60 6.88
C ARG A 293 4.84 -0.03 5.53
N ASN A 294 4.88 -1.36 5.53
CA ASN A 294 5.12 -2.18 4.34
C ASN A 294 3.79 -2.57 3.69
N TYR A 295 3.00 -1.62 3.17
CA TYR A 295 1.85 -1.93 2.31
C TYR A 295 2.32 -2.35 0.91
N ARG A 296 1.40 -2.74 0.02
CA ARG A 296 1.70 -3.37 -1.29
C ARG A 296 2.72 -2.62 -2.17
N TYR A 297 2.80 -1.30 -2.02
CA TYR A 297 3.74 -0.43 -2.73
C TYR A 297 4.53 0.44 -1.74
N PRO A 298 5.50 -0.14 -0.99
CA PRO A 298 6.09 0.47 0.21
C PRO A 298 6.83 1.80 -0.09
N GLN A 299 7.32 1.98 -1.32
CA GLN A 299 7.99 3.20 -1.75
C GLN A 299 7.09 4.44 -1.74
N LYS A 300 5.75 4.28 -1.80
CA LYS A 300 4.83 5.42 -1.89
C LYS A 300 4.97 6.36 -0.71
N GLY A 301 5.11 5.83 0.52
CA GLY A 301 5.15 6.62 1.75
C GLY A 301 6.40 7.50 1.79
N SER A 302 7.55 6.91 1.46
CA SER A 302 8.80 7.64 1.34
C SER A 302 8.76 8.68 0.23
N LEU A 303 8.16 8.36 -0.93
CA LEU A 303 7.96 9.35 -2.01
C LEU A 303 6.98 10.47 -1.59
N TYR A 304 5.97 10.15 -0.79
CA TYR A 304 5.03 11.14 -0.27
C TYR A 304 5.67 12.03 0.80
N ASP A 305 6.61 11.51 1.58
CA ASP A 305 7.41 12.32 2.52
C ASP A 305 8.25 13.38 1.77
N ILE A 306 8.90 12.97 0.67
CA ILE A 306 9.57 13.93 -0.23
C ILE A 306 8.56 14.91 -0.84
N ASN A 307 7.36 14.45 -1.20
CA ASN A 307 6.31 15.33 -1.67
C ASN A 307 5.94 16.41 -0.63
N MET A 308 5.90 16.04 0.66
CA MET A 308 5.64 16.98 1.75
C MET A 308 6.80 17.96 1.94
N LEU A 309 8.04 17.47 1.92
CA LEU A 309 9.25 18.31 1.98
C LEU A 309 9.28 19.40 0.89
N LEU A 310 8.79 19.08 -0.31
CA LEU A 310 8.84 19.98 -1.46
C LEU A 310 7.68 20.97 -1.52
N ASN A 311 6.51 20.61 -1.01
CA ASN A 311 5.26 21.36 -1.23
C ASN A 311 4.64 21.96 0.04
N THR A 312 5.27 21.78 1.20
CA THR A 312 4.82 22.35 2.48
C THR A 312 5.95 23.14 3.15
N TYR A 313 5.63 23.89 4.22
CA TYR A 313 6.62 24.66 4.95
C TYR A 313 7.57 23.77 5.77
N ASN A 314 7.02 22.88 6.57
CA ASN A 314 7.73 21.95 7.46
C ASN A 314 7.08 20.55 7.51
N GLY A 315 6.11 20.28 6.63
CA GLY A 315 5.36 19.04 6.61
C GLY A 315 6.23 17.84 6.24
N ARG A 316 5.81 16.69 6.75
CA ARG A 316 6.50 15.41 6.62
C ARG A 316 5.53 14.27 6.91
N CYS A 317 5.75 13.11 6.33
CA CYS A 317 5.06 11.90 6.74
C CYS A 317 5.61 11.43 8.09
N HIS A 318 4.72 11.12 9.04
CA HIS A 318 5.08 10.59 10.36
C HIS A 318 4.96 9.08 10.35
N SER A 319 5.81 8.37 11.09
CA SER A 319 5.71 6.91 11.18
C SER A 319 4.50 6.47 12.01
N SER A 320 3.94 5.30 11.71
CA SER A 320 2.86 4.69 12.51
C SER A 320 3.28 4.52 13.97
N ASN A 321 4.55 4.18 14.21
CA ASN A 321 5.12 4.05 15.53
C ASN A 321 5.20 5.38 16.29
N GLU A 322 5.52 6.49 15.63
CA GLU A 322 5.47 7.83 16.23
C GLU A 322 4.05 8.21 16.63
N ILE A 323 3.08 8.03 15.74
CA ILE A 323 1.66 8.31 16.01
C ILE A 323 1.18 7.53 17.24
N LYS A 324 1.43 6.21 17.28
CA LYS A 324 1.09 5.36 18.43
C LYS A 324 1.79 5.81 19.71
N SER A 325 3.07 6.20 19.63
CA SER A 325 3.81 6.72 20.78
C SER A 325 3.17 7.99 21.34
N TRP A 326 2.82 8.95 20.48
CA TRP A 326 2.21 10.21 20.90
C TRP A 326 0.82 10.02 21.51
N LEU A 327 0.04 9.07 21.01
CA LEU A 327 -1.29 8.77 21.55
C LEU A 327 -1.22 8.07 22.92
N LYS A 328 -0.23 7.20 23.14
CA LYS A 328 0.02 6.59 24.45
C LYS A 328 0.31 7.62 25.54
N GLU A 329 0.95 8.74 25.19
CA GLU A 329 1.17 9.86 26.12
C GLU A 329 -0.15 10.51 26.59
N ASN A 330 -1.25 10.35 25.85
CA ASN A 330 -2.60 10.81 26.22
C ASN A 330 -3.49 9.69 26.78
N GLY A 331 -2.90 8.56 27.15
CA GLY A 331 -3.63 7.43 27.73
C GLY A 331 -4.42 6.58 26.72
N ILE A 332 -4.31 6.85 25.41
CA ILE A 332 -4.87 5.99 24.36
C ILE A 332 -3.90 4.83 24.12
N ASN A 333 -4.33 3.61 24.43
CA ASN A 333 -3.45 2.45 24.46
C ASN A 333 -3.84 1.32 23.49
N ILE A 334 -5.02 1.40 22.88
CA ILE A 334 -5.52 0.37 21.98
C ILE A 334 -5.48 0.91 20.55
N PHE A 335 -4.80 0.15 19.69
CA PHE A 335 -4.57 0.51 18.29
C PHE A 335 -4.95 -0.65 17.39
N ARG A 336 -5.52 -0.31 16.23
CA ARG A 336 -5.82 -1.23 15.15
C ARG A 336 -5.46 -0.56 13.83
N GLU A 337 -4.76 -1.28 12.96
CA GLU A 337 -4.17 -0.70 11.75
C GLU A 337 -4.57 -1.53 10.54
N ARG A 338 -4.92 -0.87 9.42
CA ARG A 338 -5.20 -1.53 8.14
C ARG A 338 -4.51 -0.80 7.03
N ASP A 339 -3.86 -1.56 6.17
CA ASP A 339 -3.30 -1.04 4.93
C ASP A 339 -4.40 -0.91 3.87
N LEU A 340 -4.40 0.25 3.21
CA LEU A 340 -5.12 0.51 1.98
C LEU A 340 -4.21 0.21 0.78
N THR A 341 -4.62 0.61 -0.42
CA THR A 341 -3.84 0.35 -1.64
C THR A 341 -2.43 0.97 -1.61
N ASP A 342 -2.29 2.19 -1.08
CA ASP A 342 -1.03 2.97 -1.08
C ASP A 342 -0.86 3.90 0.15
N SER A 343 -1.71 3.74 1.15
CA SER A 343 -1.72 4.45 2.43
C SER A 343 -2.27 3.51 3.51
N SER A 344 -2.38 3.94 4.77
CA SER A 344 -2.99 3.09 5.81
C SER A 344 -3.89 3.91 6.73
N ILE A 345 -4.68 3.19 7.53
CA ILE A 345 -5.42 3.76 8.65
C ILE A 345 -4.91 3.25 9.99
N ILE A 346 -5.05 4.08 11.02
CA ILE A 346 -4.90 3.72 12.42
C ILE A 346 -6.19 4.11 13.14
N LEU A 347 -6.86 3.12 13.71
CA LEU A 347 -7.93 3.31 14.68
C LEU A 347 -7.31 3.30 16.07
N ALA A 348 -7.59 4.33 16.87
CA ALA A 348 -7.00 4.47 18.20
C ALA A 348 -8.03 4.92 19.23
N GLY A 349 -8.19 4.15 20.30
CA GLY A 349 -9.17 4.45 21.35
C GLY A 349 -8.91 3.70 22.65
N ASN A 350 -9.87 3.75 23.56
CA ASN A 350 -9.80 3.10 24.88
C ASN A 350 -10.75 1.91 25.04
N ASN A 351 -11.66 1.71 24.08
CA ASN A 351 -12.58 0.58 24.08
C ASN A 351 -12.23 -0.38 22.92
N LYS A 352 -11.63 -1.53 23.25
CA LYS A 352 -11.18 -2.50 22.24
C LYS A 352 -12.30 -3.00 21.34
N HIS A 353 -13.52 -3.11 21.87
CA HIS A 353 -14.65 -3.72 21.16
C HIS A 353 -15.20 -2.81 20.04
N LEU A 354 -14.90 -1.51 20.08
CA LEU A 354 -15.37 -0.57 19.07
C LEU A 354 -14.48 -0.49 17.83
N ILE A 355 -13.24 -0.98 17.93
CA ILE A 355 -12.26 -0.91 16.84
C ILE A 355 -11.74 -2.29 16.44
N GLU A 356 -12.36 -3.36 16.93
CA GLU A 356 -12.00 -4.74 16.63
C GLU A 356 -12.45 -5.13 15.21
N PHE A 357 -11.52 -5.60 14.38
CA PHE A 357 -11.84 -6.09 13.05
C PHE A 357 -12.33 -7.54 13.08
N PRO A 358 -13.12 -8.00 12.09
CA PRO A 358 -13.46 -9.40 11.92
C PRO A 358 -12.22 -10.31 11.76
N GLU A 359 -12.19 -11.46 12.45
CA GLU A 359 -11.02 -12.35 12.58
C GLU A 359 -10.43 -12.86 11.24
N PHE A 360 -11.25 -13.03 10.20
CA PHE A 360 -10.80 -13.67 8.94
C PHE A 360 -9.85 -12.78 8.13
N GLU A 361 -10.13 -11.48 8.04
CA GLU A 361 -9.25 -10.54 7.33
C GLU A 361 -8.11 -10.03 8.21
N ASP A 362 -8.32 -9.96 9.54
CA ASP A 362 -7.31 -9.43 10.47
C ASP A 362 -6.08 -10.33 10.52
N LEU A 363 -6.27 -11.65 10.62
CA LEU A 363 -5.15 -12.57 10.75
C LEU A 363 -4.31 -12.66 9.47
N SER A 364 -4.91 -12.83 8.30
CA SER A 364 -4.15 -12.92 7.04
C SER A 364 -3.41 -11.61 6.73
N GLN A 365 -4.00 -10.45 7.01
CA GLN A 365 -3.30 -9.17 6.86
C GLN A 365 -2.21 -8.99 7.91
N MET A 366 -2.50 -9.31 9.17
CA MET A 366 -1.53 -9.22 10.27
C MET A 366 -0.30 -10.05 9.96
N TRP A 367 -0.48 -11.31 9.53
CA TRP A 367 0.63 -12.21 9.25
C TRP A 367 1.38 -11.89 7.95
N THR A 368 0.71 -11.34 6.93
CA THR A 368 1.41 -10.85 5.72
C THR A 368 2.25 -9.60 6.02
N THR A 369 1.73 -8.66 6.79
CA THR A 369 2.49 -7.49 7.26
C THR A 369 3.64 -7.92 8.17
N LYS A 370 3.38 -8.82 9.13
CA LYS A 370 4.41 -9.36 10.01
C LYS A 370 5.53 -10.06 9.26
N ALA A 371 5.20 -10.84 8.22
CA ALA A 371 6.18 -11.46 7.35
C ALA A 371 7.10 -10.42 6.70
N ARG A 372 6.53 -9.35 6.12
CA ARG A 372 7.31 -8.26 5.54
C ARG A 372 8.19 -7.57 6.58
N ASP A 373 7.68 -7.35 7.79
CA ASP A 373 8.42 -6.69 8.88
C ASP A 373 9.63 -7.50 9.37
N ILE A 374 9.56 -8.83 9.35
CA ILE A 374 10.71 -9.70 9.67
C ILE A 374 11.64 -9.95 8.47
N GLY A 375 11.38 -9.27 7.34
CA GLY A 375 12.26 -9.20 6.19
C GLY A 375 11.92 -10.15 5.03
N PHE A 376 10.72 -10.72 4.97
CA PHE A 376 10.27 -11.28 3.68
C PHE A 376 10.11 -10.15 2.66
N ARG A 377 10.44 -10.40 1.39
CA ARG A 377 10.33 -9.41 0.30
C ARG A 377 8.88 -9.02 0.07
N ASP A 378 7.99 -10.01 0.15
CA ASP A 378 6.56 -9.81 0.10
C ASP A 378 5.85 -11.02 0.73
N ALA A 379 4.56 -10.87 1.01
CA ALA A 379 3.73 -11.94 1.54
C ALA A 379 2.31 -11.82 0.98
N TYR A 380 1.77 -12.95 0.53
CA TYR A 380 0.50 -13.00 -0.18
C TYR A 380 -0.47 -13.91 0.55
N PRO A 381 -1.65 -13.42 0.98
CA PRO A 381 -2.68 -14.29 1.49
C PRO A 381 -3.19 -15.15 0.34
N ILE A 382 -3.34 -16.45 0.58
CA ILE A 382 -3.86 -17.41 -0.39
C ILE A 382 -4.77 -18.39 0.32
N LYS A 383 -5.85 -18.83 -0.32
CA LYS A 383 -6.66 -19.90 0.24
C LYS A 383 -5.95 -21.24 0.03
N PRO A 384 -5.99 -22.17 1.00
CA PRO A 384 -5.35 -23.48 0.85
C PRO A 384 -5.82 -24.28 -0.39
N ASP A 385 -7.05 -24.07 -0.88
CA ASP A 385 -7.60 -24.71 -2.08
C ASP A 385 -7.12 -24.10 -3.40
N GLU A 386 -6.53 -22.89 -3.38
CA GLU A 386 -5.89 -22.24 -4.54
C GLU A 386 -4.44 -22.73 -4.75
N ILE A 387 -3.89 -23.51 -3.81
CA ILE A 387 -2.53 -24.05 -3.92
C ILE A 387 -2.53 -25.24 -4.88
N VAL A 388 -1.78 -25.12 -5.97
CA VAL A 388 -1.73 -26.14 -7.01
C VAL A 388 -0.80 -27.27 -6.59
N VAL A 389 -1.33 -28.47 -6.42
CA VAL A 389 -0.58 -29.66 -6.05
C VAL A 389 -0.62 -30.69 -7.18
N GLY A 390 0.49 -31.35 -7.48
CA GLY A 390 0.55 -32.27 -8.62
C GLY A 390 1.65 -33.33 -8.55
N PRO A 391 1.42 -34.52 -9.15
CA PRO A 391 2.43 -35.58 -9.19
C PRO A 391 3.70 -35.17 -9.96
N TRP A 392 3.58 -34.29 -10.96
CA TRP A 392 4.70 -33.86 -11.81
C TRP A 392 5.77 -33.07 -11.05
N VAL A 393 5.40 -32.41 -9.95
CA VAL A 393 6.34 -31.59 -9.16
C VAL A 393 7.45 -32.46 -8.59
N ARG A 394 7.10 -33.62 -8.02
CA ARG A 394 8.10 -34.60 -7.53
C ARG A 394 8.88 -35.26 -8.66
N LEU A 395 8.30 -35.39 -9.87
CA LEU A 395 9.05 -35.85 -11.04
C LEU A 395 10.13 -34.84 -11.44
N LYS A 396 9.83 -33.53 -11.41
CA LYS A 396 10.84 -32.47 -11.61
C LYS A 396 11.95 -32.55 -10.56
N CYS A 397 11.63 -32.81 -9.28
CA CYS A 397 12.68 -33.06 -8.27
C CYS A 397 13.52 -34.30 -8.63
N LYS A 398 12.88 -35.43 -8.94
CA LYS A 398 13.56 -36.71 -9.20
C LYS A 398 14.51 -36.66 -10.39
N TYR A 399 14.12 -36.00 -11.47
CA TYR A 399 14.86 -36.02 -12.73
C TYR A 399 15.56 -34.69 -13.06
N GLY A 400 15.27 -33.61 -12.33
CA GLY A 400 15.80 -32.27 -12.61
C GLY A 400 16.58 -31.60 -11.48
N CYS A 401 16.64 -32.17 -10.27
CA CYS A 401 17.32 -31.56 -9.13
C CYS A 401 18.58 -32.32 -8.70
N LYS A 402 19.73 -31.64 -8.64
CA LYS A 402 21.01 -32.20 -8.13
C LYS A 402 20.99 -32.63 -6.67
N ASN A 403 19.97 -32.23 -5.90
CA ASN A 403 19.80 -32.54 -4.48
C ASN A 403 18.75 -33.63 -4.22
N TYR A 404 18.16 -34.23 -5.27
CA TYR A 404 17.23 -35.34 -5.11
C TYR A 404 17.83 -36.46 -4.27
N ASN A 405 17.07 -36.98 -3.30
CA ASN A 405 17.48 -38.06 -2.39
C ASN A 405 18.77 -37.80 -1.57
N LYS A 406 19.28 -36.55 -1.54
CA LYS A 406 20.49 -36.19 -0.74
C LYS A 406 20.16 -35.59 0.63
N LYS A 407 18.92 -35.11 0.80
CA LYS A 407 18.43 -34.48 2.02
C LYS A 407 17.15 -35.17 2.47
N LEU A 408 16.99 -35.35 3.78
CA LEU A 408 15.79 -35.99 4.37
C LEU A 408 14.52 -35.15 4.24
N GLN A 409 14.65 -33.88 3.88
CA GLN A 409 13.53 -32.98 3.57
C GLN A 409 13.33 -32.80 2.05
N CYS A 410 13.85 -33.74 1.25
CA CYS A 410 13.60 -33.82 -0.18
C CYS A 410 12.92 -35.17 -0.51
N PRO A 411 12.25 -35.28 -1.68
CA PRO A 411 11.77 -36.56 -2.17
C PRO A 411 12.91 -37.59 -2.26
N PRO A 412 12.66 -38.87 -1.94
CA PRO A 412 11.35 -39.47 -1.69
C PRO A 412 10.81 -39.35 -0.26
N HIS A 413 11.59 -38.81 0.68
CA HIS A 413 11.31 -38.83 2.13
C HIS A 413 10.18 -37.89 2.58
N THR A 414 9.81 -36.92 1.75
CA THR A 414 8.75 -35.95 2.01
C THR A 414 7.38 -36.40 1.55
N MET A 415 6.34 -35.65 1.93
CA MET A 415 4.94 -35.91 1.58
C MET A 415 4.71 -36.04 0.07
N THR A 416 3.76 -36.90 -0.30
CA THR A 416 3.28 -37.01 -1.68
C THR A 416 2.26 -35.91 -1.96
N HIS A 417 2.03 -35.60 -3.24
CA HIS A 417 0.97 -34.68 -3.64
C HIS A 417 -0.39 -35.02 -3.02
N LYS A 418 -0.73 -36.31 -2.85
CA LYS A 418 -1.99 -36.73 -2.22
C LYS A 418 -2.06 -36.32 -0.74
N ASN A 419 -1.03 -36.64 0.03
CA ASN A 419 -0.96 -36.29 1.45
C ASN A 419 -0.93 -34.78 1.64
N THR A 420 -0.28 -34.05 0.73
CA THR A 420 -0.25 -32.59 0.76
C THR A 420 -1.62 -31.99 0.46
N SER A 421 -2.36 -32.50 -0.54
CA SER A 421 -3.75 -32.08 -0.77
C SER A 421 -4.66 -32.34 0.42
N GLU A 422 -4.51 -33.50 1.08
CA GLU A 422 -5.24 -33.81 2.30
C GLU A 422 -4.90 -32.84 3.44
N LEU A 423 -3.61 -32.58 3.68
CA LEU A 423 -3.17 -31.61 4.67
C LEU A 423 -3.77 -30.23 4.41
N LEU A 424 -3.69 -29.72 3.18
CA LEU A 424 -4.21 -28.40 2.82
C LEU A 424 -5.72 -28.27 3.08
N SER A 425 -6.49 -29.35 2.91
CA SER A 425 -7.93 -29.36 3.19
C SER A 425 -8.28 -29.18 4.67
N CYS A 426 -7.31 -29.37 5.57
CA CYS A 426 -7.47 -29.16 7.01
C CYS A 426 -7.28 -27.70 7.43
N TYR A 427 -6.84 -26.83 6.53
CA TYR A 427 -6.56 -25.42 6.81
C TYR A 427 -7.56 -24.50 6.12
N SER A 428 -7.87 -23.39 6.78
CA SER A 428 -8.70 -22.32 6.20
C SER A 428 -7.87 -21.16 5.67
N ARG A 429 -6.60 -21.04 6.08
CA ARG A 429 -5.73 -19.90 5.74
C ARG A 429 -4.30 -20.34 5.40
N ALA A 430 -3.71 -19.66 4.44
CA ALA A 430 -2.29 -19.79 4.12
C ALA A 430 -1.70 -18.46 3.65
N ILE A 431 -0.38 -18.34 3.77
CA ILE A 431 0.39 -17.20 3.28
C ILE A 431 1.57 -17.70 2.47
N LEU A 432 1.68 -17.23 1.23
CA LEU A 432 2.89 -17.38 0.43
C LEU A 432 3.90 -16.31 0.83
N LEU A 433 5.12 -16.75 1.09
CA LEU A 433 6.20 -15.91 1.60
C LEU A 433 7.28 -15.77 0.54
N GLU A 434 7.43 -14.59 -0.04
CA GLU A 434 8.51 -14.30 -0.98
C GLU A 434 9.76 -13.88 -0.22
N GLY A 435 10.90 -14.48 -0.57
CA GLY A 435 12.20 -14.04 -0.09
C GLY A 435 13.29 -14.23 -1.15
N ALA A 436 14.52 -14.20 -0.68
CA ALA A 436 15.71 -14.24 -1.52
C ALA A 436 16.86 -14.96 -0.81
N PRO A 437 17.91 -15.36 -1.54
CA PRO A 437 19.17 -15.78 -0.95
C PRO A 437 19.70 -14.81 0.12
N PRO A 438 20.41 -15.32 1.15
CA PRO A 438 20.80 -16.72 1.37
C PRO A 438 19.67 -17.63 1.88
N LEU A 439 19.64 -18.89 1.43
CA LEU A 439 18.55 -19.83 1.76
C LEU A 439 18.42 -20.10 3.27
N ARG A 440 19.54 -20.12 4.00
CA ARG A 440 19.54 -20.34 5.45
C ARG A 440 18.84 -19.21 6.20
N GLU A 441 19.00 -17.96 5.77
CA GLU A 441 18.32 -16.82 6.38
C GLU A 441 16.82 -16.84 6.07
N PHE A 442 16.45 -17.12 4.83
CA PHE A 442 15.05 -17.31 4.43
C PHE A 442 14.37 -18.37 5.30
N HIS A 443 15.02 -19.52 5.48
CA HIS A 443 14.52 -20.62 6.31
C HIS A 443 14.41 -20.23 7.79
N GLN A 444 15.37 -19.48 8.33
CA GLN A 444 15.30 -19.00 9.72
C GLN A 444 14.14 -18.01 9.93
N ARG A 445 13.91 -17.09 8.99
CA ARG A 445 12.77 -16.15 9.04
C ARG A 445 11.44 -16.92 8.99
N LEU A 446 11.37 -17.96 8.15
CA LEU A 446 10.21 -18.85 8.03
C LEU A 446 9.89 -19.55 9.36
N LEU A 447 10.89 -20.15 10.01
CA LEU A 447 10.72 -20.81 11.32
C LEU A 447 10.33 -19.81 12.42
N ASN A 448 10.90 -18.61 12.41
CA ASN A 448 10.54 -17.57 13.37
C ASN A 448 9.07 -17.16 13.20
N LEU A 449 8.61 -16.98 11.96
CA LEU A 449 7.22 -16.64 11.67
C LEU A 449 6.25 -17.74 12.10
N GLU A 450 6.57 -19.00 11.79
CA GLU A 450 5.79 -20.17 12.24
C GLU A 450 5.69 -20.22 13.77
N LYS A 451 6.81 -20.05 14.47
CA LYS A 451 6.86 -20.03 15.93
C LYS A 451 6.03 -18.88 16.51
N GLU A 452 6.12 -17.69 15.95
CA GLU A 452 5.32 -16.56 16.39
C GLU A 452 3.82 -16.80 16.16
N ALA A 453 3.43 -17.41 15.04
CA ALA A 453 2.04 -17.78 14.76
C ALA A 453 1.52 -18.81 15.77
N PHE A 454 2.30 -19.83 16.07
CA PHE A 454 1.95 -20.79 17.10
C PHE A 454 1.77 -20.12 18.48
N LEU A 455 2.70 -19.25 18.87
CA LEU A 455 2.64 -18.52 20.15
C LEU A 455 1.48 -17.52 20.24
N SER A 456 0.92 -17.09 19.11
CA SER A 456 -0.27 -16.23 19.08
C SER A 456 -1.59 -17.01 19.19
N GLY A 457 -1.55 -18.34 19.35
CA GLY A 457 -2.73 -19.20 19.45
C GLY A 457 -3.09 -19.96 18.17
N LEU A 458 -2.37 -19.77 17.05
CA LEU A 458 -2.56 -20.55 15.82
C LEU A 458 -1.83 -21.89 15.94
N THR A 459 -2.39 -22.77 16.77
CA THR A 459 -1.75 -24.02 17.22
C THR A 459 -1.43 -24.99 16.09
N ARG A 460 -2.03 -24.85 14.91
CA ARG A 460 -1.77 -25.69 13.73
C ARG A 460 -0.78 -25.05 12.76
N ALA A 461 -0.18 -23.90 13.10
CA ALA A 461 0.78 -23.23 12.24
C ALA A 461 1.90 -24.16 11.77
N PHE A 462 2.12 -24.23 10.46
CA PHE A 462 3.15 -25.08 9.87
C PHE A 462 3.70 -24.49 8.57
N ALA A 463 5.01 -24.46 8.44
CA ALA A 463 5.67 -23.81 7.32
C ALA A 463 6.37 -24.80 6.36
N PHE A 464 6.36 -24.45 5.08
CA PHE A 464 7.12 -25.08 4.02
C PHE A 464 8.17 -24.10 3.51
N GLY A 465 9.42 -24.56 3.42
CA GLY A 465 10.52 -23.76 2.92
C GLY A 465 10.58 -23.69 1.39
N ALA A 466 11.73 -23.26 0.89
CA ALA A 466 12.10 -23.28 -0.51
C ALA A 466 13.38 -24.11 -0.68
N GLY A 467 13.49 -24.90 -1.76
CA GLY A 467 14.69 -25.68 -2.05
C GLY A 467 15.03 -26.76 -1.02
N PRO A 468 16.27 -27.31 -1.05
CA PRO A 468 16.72 -28.29 -0.09
C PRO A 468 16.90 -27.68 1.31
N CYS A 469 16.66 -28.48 2.35
CA CYS A 469 16.86 -28.04 3.74
C CYS A 469 18.29 -27.50 3.98
N PRO A 470 18.45 -26.25 4.49
CA PRO A 470 19.75 -25.59 4.63
C PRO A 470 20.42 -25.76 6.00
N ILE A 471 19.88 -26.62 6.88
CA ILE A 471 20.32 -26.71 8.29
C ILE A 471 21.72 -27.34 8.41
N CYS A 472 21.94 -28.47 7.72
CA CYS A 472 23.21 -29.19 7.71
C CYS A 472 23.80 -29.24 6.31
N GLU A 473 25.12 -29.34 6.21
CA GLU A 473 25.81 -29.54 4.93
C GLU A 473 25.47 -30.89 4.28
N ALA A 474 25.37 -31.96 5.08
CA ALA A 474 24.91 -33.29 4.68
C ALA A 474 23.95 -33.88 5.72
N CYS A 475 23.04 -34.75 5.29
CA CYS A 475 22.19 -35.50 6.23
C CYS A 475 22.94 -36.74 6.75
N PRO A 476 22.61 -37.23 7.97
CA PRO A 476 23.19 -38.46 8.51
C PRO A 476 22.89 -39.68 7.63
N GLU A 477 23.85 -40.60 7.54
CA GLU A 477 23.73 -41.84 6.74
C GLU A 477 22.69 -42.82 7.29
N ASP A 478 22.39 -42.75 8.59
CA ASP A 478 21.36 -43.58 9.25
C ASP A 478 19.92 -43.15 8.90
N GLY A 479 19.74 -42.08 8.14
CA GLY A 479 18.43 -41.60 7.69
C GLY A 479 17.62 -40.86 8.76
N ILE A 480 18.20 -40.56 9.92
CA ILE A 480 17.51 -39.91 11.03
C ILE A 480 17.95 -38.44 11.11
N CYS A 481 17.01 -37.49 11.01
CA CYS A 481 17.33 -36.07 11.12
C CYS A 481 17.80 -35.73 12.55
N ARG A 482 18.91 -35.00 12.69
CA ARG A 482 19.40 -34.50 13.99
C ARG A 482 18.78 -33.17 14.43
N HIS A 483 18.05 -32.51 13.54
CA HIS A 483 17.43 -31.21 13.80
C HIS A 483 15.96 -31.19 13.32
N PRO A 484 15.11 -32.14 13.75
CA PRO A 484 13.71 -32.19 13.32
C PRO A 484 12.94 -30.90 13.68
N GLU A 485 13.33 -30.22 14.76
CA GLU A 485 12.77 -28.95 15.22
C GLU A 485 13.06 -27.78 14.28
N LEU A 486 14.18 -27.84 13.53
CA LEU A 486 14.59 -26.81 12.57
C LEU A 486 14.32 -27.21 11.12
N ALA A 487 14.08 -28.49 10.85
CA ALA A 487 13.90 -28.99 9.50
C ALA A 487 12.47 -28.76 9.00
N ARG A 488 12.31 -28.19 7.80
CA ARG A 488 11.03 -28.16 7.08
C ARG A 488 11.22 -28.65 5.64
N PRO A 489 10.25 -29.39 5.08
CA PRO A 489 10.24 -29.67 3.65
C PRO A 489 9.93 -28.39 2.87
N SER A 490 10.38 -28.31 1.62
CA SER A 490 9.95 -27.21 0.75
C SER A 490 8.58 -27.46 0.13
N MET A 491 8.02 -26.41 -0.46
CA MET A 491 6.78 -26.48 -1.23
C MET A 491 6.88 -27.55 -2.33
N GLU A 492 7.90 -27.44 -3.18
CA GLU A 492 8.12 -28.35 -4.30
C GLU A 492 8.54 -29.77 -3.85
N ALA A 493 9.26 -29.89 -2.74
CA ALA A 493 9.53 -31.19 -2.13
C ALA A 493 8.25 -31.89 -1.66
N SER A 494 7.20 -31.12 -1.36
CA SER A 494 5.89 -31.61 -0.93
C SER A 494 4.86 -31.64 -2.06
N GLY A 495 5.30 -31.57 -3.33
CA GLY A 495 4.39 -31.73 -4.47
C GLY A 495 3.56 -30.49 -4.83
N MET A 496 3.82 -29.33 -4.22
CA MET A 496 3.18 -28.06 -4.58
C MET A 496 3.91 -27.41 -5.76
N ASP A 497 3.17 -27.04 -6.81
CA ASP A 497 3.69 -26.33 -7.97
C ASP A 497 3.70 -24.82 -7.67
N VAL A 498 4.88 -24.32 -7.28
CA VAL A 498 5.09 -22.90 -6.94
C VAL A 498 4.71 -21.98 -8.10
N TYR A 499 5.00 -22.34 -9.36
CA TYR A 499 4.75 -21.48 -10.50
C TYR A 499 3.26 -21.34 -10.80
N LEU A 500 2.53 -22.47 -10.81
CA LEU A 500 1.09 -22.44 -11.04
C LEU A 500 0.35 -21.80 -9.86
N THR A 501 0.77 -22.08 -8.63
CA THR A 501 0.20 -21.45 -7.43
C THR A 501 0.35 -19.93 -7.46
N LEU A 502 1.52 -19.40 -7.84
CA LEU A 502 1.73 -17.96 -7.98
C LEU A 502 0.89 -17.36 -9.12
N LYS A 503 0.67 -18.11 -10.19
CA LYS A 503 -0.16 -17.68 -11.31
C LYS A 503 -1.63 -17.51 -10.92
N GLU A 504 -2.16 -18.40 -10.07
CA GLU A 504 -3.54 -18.29 -9.55
C GLU A 504 -3.78 -16.94 -8.84
N ILE A 505 -2.77 -16.42 -8.14
CA ILE A 505 -2.83 -15.13 -7.45
C ILE A 505 -2.25 -13.96 -8.27
N GLY A 506 -2.06 -14.15 -9.57
CA GLY A 506 -1.65 -13.09 -10.50
C GLY A 506 -0.18 -12.67 -10.39
N ILE A 507 0.69 -13.49 -9.81
CA ILE A 507 2.12 -13.22 -9.67
C ILE A 507 2.89 -13.95 -10.77
N ALA A 508 3.65 -13.19 -11.55
CA ALA A 508 4.54 -13.76 -12.55
C ALA A 508 5.84 -14.26 -11.88
N LEU A 509 6.17 -15.53 -12.11
CA LEU A 509 7.48 -16.11 -11.82
C LEU A 509 7.94 -16.87 -13.07
N THR A 510 9.13 -16.54 -13.56
CA THR A 510 9.74 -17.22 -14.71
C THR A 510 10.98 -18.00 -14.28
N PRO A 511 11.25 -19.18 -14.88
CA PRO A 511 12.51 -19.88 -14.68
C PRO A 511 13.70 -18.99 -15.02
N LEU A 512 14.76 -19.07 -14.21
CA LEU A 512 16.01 -18.37 -14.47
C LEU A 512 16.69 -18.98 -15.71
N LYS A 513 17.27 -18.13 -16.54
CA LYS A 513 17.99 -18.49 -17.77
C LYS A 513 19.51 -18.41 -17.61
N GLU A 514 19.99 -17.50 -16.77
CA GLU A 514 21.42 -17.25 -16.50
C GLU A 514 21.71 -17.41 -15.01
N GLU A 515 22.96 -17.74 -14.64
CA GLU A 515 23.36 -18.04 -13.25
C GLU A 515 23.41 -16.79 -12.33
N ASP A 516 23.57 -15.60 -12.90
CA ASP A 516 23.64 -14.32 -12.19
C ASP A 516 22.25 -13.69 -11.93
N GLN A 517 21.18 -14.32 -12.42
CA GLN A 517 19.83 -13.80 -12.24
C GLN A 517 19.36 -13.96 -10.80
N PHE A 518 18.65 -12.93 -10.33
CA PHE A 518 18.13 -12.89 -8.97
C PHE A 518 17.16 -14.03 -8.68
N VAL A 519 17.51 -14.88 -7.71
CA VAL A 519 16.67 -15.99 -7.27
C VAL A 519 15.59 -15.49 -6.31
N ARG A 520 14.32 -15.77 -6.62
CA ARG A 520 13.19 -15.57 -5.70
C ARG A 520 12.86 -16.90 -5.03
N TYR A 521 12.82 -16.90 -3.70
CA TYR A 521 12.37 -18.04 -2.91
C TYR A 521 10.92 -17.87 -2.51
N PHE A 522 10.16 -18.96 -2.56
CA PHE A 522 8.78 -18.99 -2.11
C PHE A 522 8.62 -20.11 -1.08
N GLY A 523 8.13 -19.72 0.08
CA GLY A 523 7.69 -20.62 1.13
C GLY A 523 6.20 -20.47 1.35
N LEU A 524 5.65 -21.33 2.18
CA LEU A 524 4.25 -21.32 2.56
C LEU A 524 4.15 -21.37 4.07
N LEU A 525 3.29 -20.56 4.67
CA LEU A 525 2.89 -20.70 6.06
C LEU A 525 1.39 -21.01 6.11
N LEU A 526 1.05 -22.20 6.59
CA LEU A 526 -0.33 -22.56 6.91
C LEU A 526 -0.67 -21.99 8.28
N LEU A 527 -1.85 -21.41 8.42
CA LEU A 527 -2.29 -20.70 9.62
C LEU A 527 -3.66 -21.22 10.03
N ASP A 528 -3.81 -21.67 11.28
CA ASP A 528 -5.10 -22.02 11.89
C ASP A 528 -4.98 -22.49 13.34
#